data_AF-A0A6J4KES3-F1
#
_entry.id   AF-A0A6J4KES3-F1
#
_cell.length_a   1.000
_cell.length_b   1.000
_cell.length_c   1.000
_cell.angle_alpha   90.00
_cell.angle_beta   90.00
_cell.angle_gamma   90.00
#
_symmetry.space_group_name_H-M   'P 1'
#
loop_
_entity.id
_entity.type
_entity.pdbx_description
1 polymer ?
#
loop_
_entity_poly.entity_id
_entity_poly.type
_entity_poly.pdbx_seq_one_letter_code
_entity_poly.pdbx_strand_id
1 'polypeptide(L)'
;MSTETSVPAPAAASAENGTSDGAATAVAPAPSAKTVLVEAPDEAKARAAAAGQLGVPETQLELRVVSRHKRGLFGLGGEAVTFEVTWRPQPARPAATQKPLPPQDEPARVEFTCERGRLSIAIHRPQGRGRATDITVIDKLTQGWPLDARDEAVIQQALRSMDGRPRVFATISPSVAPPEGAAAAVRVAKDEFTAWLIPWNPVALDAAQLFDLIGGAGIVEGLDEELVERLAGKVLDHPVVIARGQQPKDGKDASIEFVFEALLDEKAKEKAEAVQKDRVDFREMGAAAPSSVQPGDVLARKVPSVPAQDGFTVKGKPIPAKKAKEVELKRLAGQNTHVSEDGSAIVAATGGQASRVGEKIAVMPIHTVDGDVDFKSGNVYFEGNLQIRGGVKPGFKVTATGAVQVGGTLEGATIEAGGDVTINGGVVGQKEGVIRAGGAVSARFVQEADIHAGGSVTVASEIRESTVISETKVTVGGQGRIVGGLVRGRDEVEARIAGSPSATPTTIQAGWGEQLEVEVGDEMRIPRIAIRNDVQPGVLLTVAGASQRFTRQQVGGVWREKDGKLLYSAS
;
A
#
# COMPACT_ATOMS: atom_id res chain seq x y z
N MET A 1 -80.39 13.20 -35.24
CA MET A 1 -78.96 13.17 -35.60
C MET A 1 -78.42 11.85 -35.07
N SER A 2 -78.61 10.70 -35.74
CA SER A 2 -78.64 10.43 -37.19
C SER A 2 -77.27 10.71 -37.83
N THR A 3 -76.55 9.76 -38.43
CA THR A 3 -76.81 8.32 -38.75
C THR A 3 -75.56 7.46 -38.35
N GLU A 4 -75.54 6.12 -38.21
CA GLU A 4 -75.93 5.04 -39.16
C GLU A 4 -75.18 5.15 -40.52
N THR A 5 -74.61 4.11 -41.16
CA THR A 5 -74.43 2.65 -40.92
C THR A 5 -73.20 2.20 -41.77
N SER A 6 -72.65 0.98 -41.88
CA SER A 6 -72.96 -0.41 -41.44
C SER A 6 -71.67 -1.30 -41.42
N VAL A 7 -71.85 -2.61 -41.24
CA VAL A 7 -70.88 -3.74 -41.38
C VAL A 7 -71.58 -4.79 -42.29
N PRO A 8 -70.92 -5.45 -43.27
CA PRO A 8 -70.58 -6.87 -43.07
C PRO A 8 -69.40 -7.48 -43.89
N ALA A 9 -68.93 -8.64 -43.44
CA ALA A 9 -68.24 -9.68 -44.24
C ALA A 9 -69.31 -10.67 -44.83
N PRO A 10 -69.05 -11.91 -45.31
CA PRO A 10 -67.79 -12.65 -45.57
C PRO A 10 -67.78 -13.34 -46.97
N ALA A 11 -66.85 -14.27 -47.21
CA ALA A 11 -67.08 -15.57 -47.92
C ALA A 11 -65.76 -16.36 -48.07
N ALA A 12 -65.83 -17.67 -48.39
CA ALA A 12 -64.66 -18.55 -48.53
C ALA A 12 -64.77 -19.54 -49.72
N ALA A 13 -63.62 -19.88 -50.31
CA ALA A 13 -63.32 -21.11 -51.07
C ALA A 13 -61.77 -21.26 -51.09
N SER A 14 -61.07 -22.38 -50.88
CA SER A 14 -61.30 -23.84 -51.09
C SER A 14 -60.72 -24.37 -52.41
N ALA A 15 -59.56 -25.06 -52.30
CA ALA A 15 -58.92 -26.00 -53.27
C ALA A 15 -58.56 -25.43 -54.67
N GLU A 16 -57.53 -25.88 -55.41
CA GLU A 16 -57.13 -27.27 -55.75
C GLU A 16 -55.61 -27.44 -56.01
N ASN A 17 -55.21 -28.65 -56.43
CA ASN A 17 -53.84 -29.01 -56.83
C ASN A 17 -53.48 -28.55 -58.26
N GLY A 18 -52.19 -28.38 -58.55
CA GLY A 18 -51.69 -28.16 -59.91
C GLY A 18 -50.18 -28.38 -60.03
N THR A 19 -49.76 -29.54 -60.54
CA THR A 19 -48.35 -29.88 -60.76
C THR A 19 -47.88 -29.39 -62.13
N SER A 20 -46.63 -28.91 -62.21
CA SER A 20 -45.74 -28.86 -63.40
C SER A 20 -46.34 -28.45 -64.76
N ASP A 21 -45.76 -27.41 -65.37
CA ASP A 21 -45.03 -27.65 -66.63
C ASP A 21 -43.88 -26.65 -66.87
N GLY A 22 -42.96 -27.00 -67.77
CA GLY A 22 -41.77 -26.21 -68.08
C GLY A 22 -41.95 -25.26 -69.26
N ALA A 23 -41.93 -23.95 -69.01
CA ALA A 23 -41.92 -22.91 -70.05
C ALA A 23 -40.54 -22.24 -70.18
N ALA A 24 -39.94 -22.31 -71.38
CA ALA A 24 -38.66 -21.68 -71.66
C ALA A 24 -38.82 -20.14 -71.80
N THR A 25 -38.28 -19.38 -70.85
CA THR A 25 -38.30 -17.90 -70.90
C THR A 25 -37.12 -17.39 -71.73
N ALA A 26 -37.40 -16.46 -72.66
CA ALA A 26 -36.42 -15.95 -73.61
C ALA A 26 -35.29 -15.13 -72.95
N VAL A 27 -34.10 -15.18 -73.55
CA VAL A 27 -32.97 -14.32 -73.17
C VAL A 27 -33.31 -12.87 -73.52
N ALA A 28 -33.36 -12.00 -72.49
CA ALA A 28 -33.59 -10.57 -72.69
C ALA A 28 -32.44 -9.93 -73.51
N PRO A 29 -32.72 -8.94 -74.37
CA PRO A 29 -31.68 -8.25 -75.13
C PRO A 29 -30.71 -7.54 -74.19
N ALA A 30 -29.41 -7.60 -74.51
CA ALA A 30 -28.38 -6.94 -73.71
C ALA A 30 -28.64 -5.42 -73.64
N PRO A 31 -28.45 -4.78 -72.46
CA PRO A 31 -28.70 -3.35 -72.31
C PRO A 31 -27.79 -2.53 -73.24
N SER A 32 -28.37 -1.53 -73.89
CA SER A 32 -27.64 -0.50 -74.62
C SER A 32 -27.14 0.60 -73.68
N ALA A 33 -26.09 1.30 -74.09
CA ALA A 33 -25.64 2.51 -73.39
C ALA A 33 -26.73 3.60 -73.42
N LYS A 34 -26.87 4.34 -72.32
CA LYS A 34 -27.83 5.43 -72.18
C LYS A 34 -27.10 6.72 -71.82
N THR A 35 -27.52 7.84 -72.39
CA THR A 35 -26.94 9.16 -72.15
C THR A 35 -28.04 10.16 -71.83
N VAL A 36 -27.83 11.00 -70.83
CA VAL A 36 -28.71 12.14 -70.47
C VAL A 36 -27.89 13.42 -70.35
N LEU A 37 -28.52 14.55 -70.64
CA LEU A 37 -27.95 15.88 -70.40
C LEU A 37 -28.52 16.43 -69.08
N VAL A 38 -27.64 16.79 -68.14
CA VAL A 38 -27.99 17.32 -66.83
C VAL A 38 -27.32 18.67 -66.61
N GLU A 39 -28.12 19.71 -66.36
CA GLU A 39 -27.61 21.02 -65.96
C GLU A 39 -27.46 21.06 -64.43
N ALA A 40 -26.24 21.29 -63.94
CA ALA A 40 -25.92 21.27 -62.51
C ALA A 40 -24.78 22.25 -62.18
N PRO A 41 -24.61 22.68 -60.92
CA PRO A 41 -23.49 23.53 -60.53
C PRO A 41 -22.19 22.74 -60.32
N ASP A 42 -22.24 21.42 -60.16
CA ASP A 42 -21.10 20.55 -59.89
C ASP A 42 -21.34 19.10 -60.37
N GLU A 43 -20.25 18.33 -60.52
CA GLU A 43 -20.29 16.94 -61.00
C GLU A 43 -21.01 15.98 -60.04
N ALA A 44 -21.03 16.24 -58.74
CA ALA A 44 -21.66 15.34 -57.77
C ALA A 44 -23.18 15.41 -57.88
N LYS A 45 -23.75 16.63 -57.98
CA LYS A 45 -25.17 16.83 -58.26
C LYS A 45 -25.57 16.33 -59.66
N ALA A 46 -24.68 16.46 -60.64
CA ALA A 46 -24.89 15.88 -61.97
C ALA A 46 -24.96 14.34 -61.94
N ARG A 47 -24.06 13.67 -61.19
CA ARG A 47 -24.08 12.21 -60.96
C ARG A 47 -25.38 11.77 -60.31
N ALA A 48 -25.75 12.39 -59.18
CA ALA A 48 -26.95 12.01 -58.43
C ALA A 48 -28.26 12.18 -59.25
N ALA A 49 -28.41 13.30 -59.96
CA ALA A 49 -29.58 13.54 -60.81
C ALA A 49 -29.63 12.57 -62.02
N ALA A 50 -28.49 12.29 -62.67
CA ALA A 50 -28.44 11.32 -63.76
C ALA A 50 -28.66 9.88 -63.28
N ALA A 51 -28.16 9.50 -62.10
CA ALA A 51 -28.40 8.19 -61.48
C ALA A 51 -29.89 7.94 -61.25
N GLY A 52 -30.60 8.95 -60.71
CA GLY A 52 -32.06 8.91 -60.53
C GLY A 52 -32.83 8.80 -61.85
N GLN A 53 -32.39 9.50 -62.91
CA GLN A 53 -33.03 9.42 -64.24
C GLN A 53 -32.75 8.12 -65.00
N LEU A 54 -31.55 7.56 -64.86
CA LEU A 54 -31.11 6.35 -65.58
C LEU A 54 -31.44 5.04 -64.84
N GLY A 55 -31.68 5.11 -63.52
CA GLY A 55 -31.97 3.96 -62.66
C GLY A 55 -30.73 3.12 -62.32
N VAL A 56 -29.55 3.74 -62.22
CA VAL A 56 -28.25 3.07 -62.07
C VAL A 56 -27.38 3.74 -61.00
N PRO A 57 -26.43 3.03 -60.35
CA PRO A 57 -25.57 3.63 -59.33
C PRO A 57 -24.66 4.74 -59.89
N GLU A 58 -24.45 5.80 -59.11
CA GLU A 58 -23.57 6.93 -59.47
C GLU A 58 -22.13 6.52 -59.82
N THR A 59 -21.67 5.39 -59.28
CA THR A 59 -20.35 4.78 -59.53
C THR A 59 -20.20 4.18 -60.93
N GLN A 60 -21.29 4.04 -61.70
CA GLN A 60 -21.29 3.52 -63.07
C GLN A 60 -21.48 4.61 -64.14
N LEU A 61 -21.37 5.89 -63.77
CA LEU A 61 -21.62 7.03 -64.65
C LEU A 61 -20.32 7.73 -65.08
N GLU A 62 -20.11 7.79 -66.40
CA GLU A 62 -19.11 8.64 -67.04
C GLU A 62 -19.71 10.02 -67.29
N LEU A 63 -19.00 11.09 -66.90
CA LEU A 63 -19.45 12.48 -67.06
C LEU A 63 -18.50 13.26 -67.96
N ARG A 64 -19.09 14.11 -68.81
CA ARG A 64 -18.37 15.05 -69.66
C ARG A 64 -19.04 16.42 -69.61
N VAL A 65 -18.28 17.48 -69.33
CA VAL A 65 -18.77 18.85 -69.50
C VAL A 65 -18.97 19.13 -70.99
N VAL A 66 -20.20 19.46 -71.39
CA VAL A 66 -20.55 19.86 -72.76
C VAL A 66 -20.39 21.37 -72.92
N SER A 67 -20.86 22.14 -71.95
CA SER A 67 -20.73 23.59 -71.94
C SER A 67 -20.71 24.17 -70.53
N ARG A 68 -20.17 25.39 -70.43
CA ARG A 68 -20.28 26.26 -69.26
C ARG A 68 -20.77 27.63 -69.72
N HIS A 69 -21.81 28.14 -69.08
CA HIS A 69 -22.29 29.49 -69.32
C HIS A 69 -22.50 30.22 -68.00
N LYS A 70 -21.95 31.43 -67.89
CA LYS A 70 -22.17 32.31 -66.73
C LYS A 70 -23.57 32.89 -66.82
N ARG A 71 -24.41 32.66 -65.81
CA ARG A 71 -25.70 33.33 -65.68
C ARG A 71 -25.50 34.70 -65.01
N GLY A 72 -26.33 35.66 -65.41
CA GLY A 72 -26.44 36.97 -64.76
C GLY A 72 -25.56 38.07 -65.34
N LEU A 73 -26.15 39.25 -65.48
CA LEU A 73 -25.42 40.50 -65.69
C LEU A 73 -24.64 40.84 -64.41
N PHE A 74 -23.45 41.42 -64.52
CA PHE A 74 -22.57 41.78 -63.38
C PHE A 74 -22.18 40.61 -62.43
N GLY A 75 -22.16 39.37 -62.93
CA GLY A 75 -21.37 38.27 -62.32
C GLY A 75 -21.92 37.61 -61.05
N LEU A 76 -23.10 38.01 -60.57
CA LEU A 76 -23.72 37.49 -59.35
C LEU A 76 -24.64 36.26 -59.55
N GLY A 77 -24.65 35.65 -60.74
CA GLY A 77 -25.61 34.58 -61.11
C GLY A 77 -25.07 33.16 -61.23
N GLY A 78 -23.79 32.91 -60.93
CA GLY A 78 -23.17 31.57 -60.95
C GLY A 78 -22.82 31.00 -62.34
N GLU A 79 -22.07 29.90 -62.37
CA GLU A 79 -21.86 29.11 -63.59
C GLU A 79 -22.93 28.02 -63.69
N ALA A 80 -23.66 27.99 -64.81
CA ALA A 80 -24.46 26.83 -65.22
C ALA A 80 -23.54 25.91 -66.04
N VAL A 81 -23.42 24.65 -65.60
CA VAL A 81 -22.61 23.63 -66.28
C VAL A 81 -23.52 22.52 -66.78
N THR A 82 -23.47 22.25 -68.09
CA THR A 82 -24.23 21.15 -68.69
C THR A 82 -23.32 19.94 -68.85
N PHE A 83 -23.70 18.84 -68.19
CA PHE A 83 -23.00 17.58 -68.22
C PHE A 83 -23.72 16.58 -69.13
N GLU A 84 -22.99 15.99 -70.07
CA GLU A 84 -23.36 14.75 -70.73
C GLU A 84 -22.97 13.60 -69.80
N VAL A 85 -23.98 12.87 -69.32
CA VAL A 85 -23.80 11.76 -68.38
C VAL A 85 -24.18 10.47 -69.08
N THR A 86 -23.19 9.59 -69.29
CA THR A 86 -23.37 8.33 -70.01
C THR A 86 -23.19 7.14 -69.07
N TRP A 87 -24.19 6.28 -69.04
CA TRP A 87 -24.06 4.93 -68.51
C TRP A 87 -23.71 3.97 -69.65
N ARG A 88 -22.53 3.35 -69.55
CA ARG A 88 -22.14 2.23 -70.40
C ARG A 88 -22.29 0.93 -69.61
N PRO A 89 -23.21 0.02 -69.97
CA PRO A 89 -23.26 -1.29 -69.33
C PRO A 89 -21.94 -2.02 -69.63
N GLN A 90 -21.17 -2.32 -68.59
CA GLN A 90 -20.01 -3.19 -68.72
C GLN A 90 -20.49 -4.57 -69.16
N PRO A 91 -19.84 -5.23 -70.14
CA PRO A 91 -20.18 -6.60 -70.49
C PRO A 91 -19.99 -7.47 -69.25
N ALA A 92 -21.00 -8.28 -68.93
CA ALA A 92 -20.96 -9.16 -67.78
C ALA A 92 -19.72 -10.06 -67.88
N ARG A 93 -18.72 -9.83 -67.02
CA ARG A 93 -17.53 -10.67 -66.95
C ARG A 93 -18.02 -12.10 -66.73
N PRO A 94 -17.71 -13.05 -67.64
CA PRO A 94 -18.29 -14.39 -67.56
C PRO A 94 -18.01 -14.95 -66.18
N ALA A 95 -19.05 -15.45 -65.51
CA ALA A 95 -18.95 -15.92 -64.14
C ALA A 95 -17.85 -16.97 -64.06
N ALA A 96 -16.68 -16.59 -63.55
CA ALA A 96 -15.59 -17.51 -63.31
C ALA A 96 -16.16 -18.57 -62.39
N THR A 97 -16.20 -19.82 -62.87
CA THR A 97 -16.66 -20.95 -62.08
C THR A 97 -15.88 -20.92 -60.78
N GLN A 98 -16.59 -20.63 -59.67
CA GLN A 98 -15.98 -20.64 -58.36
C GLN A 98 -15.62 -22.09 -58.07
N LYS A 99 -14.38 -22.45 -58.44
CA LYS A 99 -13.68 -23.57 -57.86
C LYS A 99 -13.91 -23.45 -56.35
N PRO A 100 -14.48 -24.46 -55.68
CA PRO A 100 -14.87 -24.34 -54.28
C PRO A 100 -13.71 -23.72 -53.50
N LEU A 101 -13.99 -22.69 -52.69
CA LEU A 101 -12.94 -22.13 -51.85
C LEU A 101 -12.31 -23.30 -51.09
N PRO A 102 -10.96 -23.38 -51.00
CA PRO A 102 -10.34 -24.40 -50.17
C PRO A 102 -10.96 -24.29 -48.78
N PRO A 103 -11.33 -25.43 -48.14
CA PRO A 103 -12.05 -25.42 -46.88
C PRO A 103 -11.30 -24.51 -45.90
N GLN A 104 -11.98 -23.49 -45.40
CA GLN A 104 -11.33 -22.53 -44.52
C GLN A 104 -10.89 -23.23 -43.23
N ASP A 105 -9.73 -22.87 -42.71
CA ASP A 105 -9.10 -23.53 -41.56
C ASP A 105 -9.79 -23.10 -40.24
N GLU A 106 -11.09 -23.38 -40.11
CA GLU A 106 -11.93 -22.98 -38.97
C GLU A 106 -11.58 -23.79 -37.70
N PRO A 107 -11.36 -23.14 -36.54
CA PRO A 107 -11.10 -23.83 -35.28
C PRO A 107 -12.32 -24.62 -34.81
N ALA A 108 -12.10 -25.56 -33.88
CA ALA A 108 -13.16 -26.38 -33.30
C ALA A 108 -14.21 -25.49 -32.61
N ARG A 109 -15.43 -25.46 -33.15
CA ARG A 109 -16.54 -24.67 -32.61
C ARG A 109 -17.13 -25.34 -31.38
N VAL A 110 -17.27 -24.58 -30.29
CA VAL A 110 -17.95 -24.99 -29.06
C VAL A 110 -19.27 -24.24 -29.00
N GLU A 111 -20.36 -24.96 -28.81
CA GLU A 111 -21.69 -24.43 -28.52
C GLU A 111 -22.10 -24.83 -27.10
N PHE A 112 -22.81 -23.94 -26.42
CA PHE A 112 -23.49 -24.21 -25.16
C PHE A 112 -24.98 -23.99 -25.33
N THR A 113 -25.80 -24.82 -24.70
CA THR A 113 -27.23 -24.60 -24.57
C THR A 113 -27.66 -24.81 -23.12
N CYS A 114 -28.61 -24.00 -22.64
CA CYS A 114 -29.20 -24.17 -21.32
C CYS A 114 -30.71 -24.35 -21.42
N GLU A 115 -31.20 -25.51 -21.01
CA GLU A 115 -32.64 -25.81 -20.93
C GLU A 115 -33.00 -26.21 -19.51
N ARG A 116 -33.91 -25.45 -18.87
CA ARG A 116 -34.38 -25.69 -17.50
C ARG A 116 -33.24 -25.90 -16.49
N GLY A 117 -32.20 -25.08 -16.61
CA GLY A 117 -31.00 -25.14 -15.77
C GLY A 117 -30.02 -26.28 -16.08
N ARG A 118 -30.25 -27.09 -17.12
CA ARG A 118 -29.29 -28.10 -17.59
C ARG A 118 -28.42 -27.52 -18.69
N LEU A 119 -27.13 -27.41 -18.44
CA LEU A 119 -26.15 -26.96 -19.42
C LEU A 119 -25.60 -28.13 -20.24
N SER A 120 -25.82 -28.07 -21.54
CA SER A 120 -25.21 -28.96 -22.52
C SER A 120 -24.06 -28.27 -23.24
N ILE A 121 -23.04 -29.07 -23.60
CA ILE A 121 -21.96 -28.66 -24.49
C ILE A 121 -22.01 -29.50 -25.77
N ALA A 122 -21.86 -28.85 -26.92
CA ALA A 122 -21.59 -29.50 -28.19
C ALA A 122 -20.24 -29.00 -28.72
N ILE A 123 -19.40 -29.92 -29.19
CA ILE A 123 -18.09 -29.59 -29.77
C ILE A 123 -18.04 -30.15 -31.17
N HIS A 124 -17.73 -29.29 -32.14
CA HIS A 124 -17.60 -29.62 -33.54
C HIS A 124 -16.11 -29.70 -33.92
N ARG A 125 -15.77 -30.62 -34.83
CA ARG A 125 -14.39 -30.73 -35.35
C ARG A 125 -13.96 -29.43 -36.04
N PRO A 126 -12.66 -29.07 -35.96
CA PRO A 126 -12.13 -28.01 -36.80
C PRO A 126 -12.24 -28.39 -38.29
N GLN A 127 -12.37 -27.39 -39.15
CA GLN A 127 -12.26 -27.56 -40.60
C GLN A 127 -10.81 -27.34 -41.05
N GLY A 128 -10.38 -28.05 -42.10
CA GLY A 128 -9.03 -27.93 -42.65
C GLY A 128 -7.93 -28.17 -41.62
N ARG A 129 -7.09 -27.16 -41.40
CA ARG A 129 -6.00 -27.09 -40.41
C ARG A 129 -6.39 -26.34 -39.12
N GLY A 130 -7.67 -26.06 -38.93
CA GLY A 130 -8.17 -25.30 -37.79
C GLY A 130 -7.76 -25.91 -36.45
N ARG A 131 -7.54 -25.06 -35.44
CA ARG A 131 -7.06 -25.50 -34.13
C ARG A 131 -8.15 -26.30 -33.39
N ALA A 132 -7.79 -27.49 -32.94
CA ALA A 132 -8.60 -28.27 -32.01
C ALA A 132 -8.74 -27.54 -30.66
N THR A 133 -9.94 -27.60 -30.06
CA THR A 133 -10.20 -27.06 -28.72
C THR A 133 -9.74 -28.02 -27.63
N ASP A 134 -9.42 -27.48 -26.46
CA ASP A 134 -8.94 -28.22 -25.28
C ASP A 134 -9.74 -27.81 -24.04
N ILE A 135 -9.51 -28.51 -22.91
CA ILE A 135 -10.22 -28.26 -21.66
C ILE A 135 -10.04 -26.82 -21.15
N THR A 136 -8.87 -26.20 -21.37
CA THR A 136 -8.55 -24.86 -20.85
C THR A 136 -9.33 -23.75 -21.57
N VAL A 137 -9.77 -24.01 -22.81
CA VAL A 137 -10.70 -23.14 -23.53
C VAL A 137 -12.08 -23.20 -22.87
N ILE A 138 -12.54 -24.39 -22.50
CA ILE A 138 -13.85 -24.62 -21.86
C ILE A 138 -13.85 -24.09 -20.42
N ASP A 139 -12.75 -24.25 -19.67
CA ASP A 139 -12.56 -23.64 -18.35
C ASP A 139 -12.71 -22.12 -18.40
N LYS A 140 -12.12 -21.46 -19.41
CA LYS A 140 -12.24 -20.01 -19.62
C LYS A 140 -13.64 -19.58 -20.03
N LEU A 141 -14.28 -20.31 -20.96
CA LEU A 141 -15.65 -20.01 -21.42
C LEU A 141 -16.70 -20.18 -20.32
N THR A 142 -16.48 -21.11 -19.39
CA THR A 142 -17.35 -21.38 -18.23
C THR A 142 -16.92 -20.66 -16.95
N GLN A 143 -15.91 -19.77 -17.02
CA GLN A 143 -15.35 -19.11 -15.85
C GLN A 143 -16.37 -18.16 -15.21
N GLY A 144 -16.64 -18.36 -13.92
CA GLY A 144 -17.62 -17.55 -13.17
C GLY A 144 -19.09 -17.90 -13.43
N TRP A 145 -19.38 -19.00 -14.15
CA TRP A 145 -20.74 -19.53 -14.26
C TRP A 145 -21.17 -20.20 -12.94
N PRO A 146 -22.44 -20.08 -12.53
CA PRO A 146 -22.86 -20.45 -11.18
C PRO A 146 -23.25 -21.93 -11.06
N LEU A 147 -22.38 -22.83 -11.50
CA LEU A 147 -22.64 -24.27 -11.58
C LEU A 147 -22.85 -24.91 -10.18
N ASP A 148 -23.83 -25.81 -10.04
CA ASP A 148 -23.99 -26.67 -8.86
C ASP A 148 -23.08 -27.90 -8.92
N ALA A 149 -22.95 -28.46 -10.12
CA ALA A 149 -22.10 -29.60 -10.42
C ALA A 149 -21.52 -29.44 -11.84
N ARG A 150 -20.31 -29.98 -12.05
CA ARG A 150 -19.61 -30.01 -13.33
C ARG A 150 -19.05 -31.42 -13.55
N ASP A 151 -19.49 -32.09 -14.61
CA ASP A 151 -19.01 -33.40 -15.02
C ASP A 151 -17.88 -33.25 -16.03
N GLU A 152 -16.64 -33.36 -15.55
CA GLU A 152 -15.45 -33.31 -16.39
C GLU A 152 -15.32 -34.53 -17.31
N ALA A 153 -15.89 -35.69 -16.95
CA ALA A 153 -15.86 -36.87 -17.80
C ALA A 153 -16.74 -36.67 -19.05
N VAL A 154 -17.88 -36.00 -18.94
CA VAL A 154 -18.71 -35.59 -20.07
C VAL A 154 -17.97 -34.58 -20.96
N ILE A 155 -17.30 -33.57 -20.39
CA ILE A 155 -16.50 -32.61 -21.18
C ILE A 155 -15.37 -33.34 -21.91
N GLN A 156 -14.65 -34.23 -21.22
CA GLN A 156 -13.58 -35.06 -21.79
C GLN A 156 -14.09 -36.10 -22.80
N GLN A 157 -15.39 -36.44 -22.79
CA GLN A 157 -16.02 -37.25 -23.82
C GLN A 157 -16.35 -36.41 -25.05
N ALA A 158 -16.91 -35.21 -24.88
CA ALA A 158 -17.20 -34.27 -25.96
C ALA A 158 -15.92 -33.83 -26.71
N LEU A 159 -14.83 -33.58 -25.97
CA LEU A 159 -13.50 -33.29 -26.51
C LEU A 159 -12.92 -34.47 -27.32
N ARG A 160 -13.28 -35.71 -26.99
CA ARG A 160 -12.82 -36.91 -27.71
C ARG A 160 -13.67 -37.27 -28.93
N SER A 161 -14.98 -37.02 -28.90
CA SER A 161 -15.86 -37.30 -30.03
C SER A 161 -15.82 -36.18 -31.07
N MET A 162 -15.87 -34.92 -30.62
CA MET A 162 -16.11 -33.72 -31.43
C MET A 162 -17.23 -33.93 -32.46
N ASP A 163 -18.32 -34.58 -32.03
CA ASP A 163 -19.40 -35.09 -32.89
C ASP A 163 -20.58 -34.11 -33.03
N GLY A 164 -20.46 -32.87 -32.53
CA GLY A 164 -21.50 -31.85 -32.56
C GLY A 164 -22.78 -32.23 -31.78
N ARG A 165 -22.75 -33.29 -30.97
CA ARG A 165 -23.90 -33.75 -30.18
C ARG A 165 -23.92 -33.06 -28.82
N PRO A 166 -25.00 -32.37 -28.44
CA PRO A 166 -25.14 -31.79 -27.10
C PRO A 166 -25.07 -32.88 -26.02
N ARG A 167 -24.27 -32.63 -24.98
CA ARG A 167 -24.10 -33.50 -23.81
C ARG A 167 -24.22 -32.67 -22.54
N VAL A 168 -25.14 -33.01 -21.64
CA VAL A 168 -25.34 -32.29 -20.37
C VAL A 168 -24.10 -32.49 -19.49
N PHE A 169 -23.36 -31.42 -19.23
CA PHE A 169 -22.12 -31.45 -18.44
C PHE A 169 -22.24 -30.71 -17.10
N ALA A 170 -23.28 -29.88 -16.91
CA ALA A 170 -23.46 -29.13 -15.69
C ALA A 170 -24.95 -28.80 -15.41
N THR A 171 -25.24 -28.44 -14.17
CA THR A 171 -26.57 -27.99 -13.73
C THR A 171 -26.48 -26.67 -12.96
N ILE A 172 -27.54 -25.86 -13.07
CA ILE A 172 -27.72 -24.60 -12.35
C ILE A 172 -29.16 -24.53 -11.82
N SER A 173 -29.29 -24.59 -10.50
CA SER A 173 -30.56 -24.41 -9.78
C SER A 173 -30.82 -22.91 -9.58
N PRO A 174 -31.99 -22.36 -9.96
CA PRO A 174 -32.32 -20.96 -9.70
C PRO A 174 -32.62 -20.73 -8.21
N SER A 175 -32.52 -19.48 -7.74
CA SER A 175 -32.79 -19.15 -6.33
C SER A 175 -34.28 -19.02 -6.00
N VAL A 176 -35.11 -18.80 -7.02
CA VAL A 176 -36.57 -18.86 -6.96
C VAL A 176 -37.01 -19.81 -8.07
N ALA A 177 -38.01 -20.66 -7.81
CA ALA A 177 -38.54 -21.54 -8.83
C ALA A 177 -39.23 -20.69 -9.93
N PRO A 178 -38.77 -20.72 -11.19
CA PRO A 178 -39.37 -19.92 -12.25
C PRO A 178 -40.76 -20.48 -12.62
N PRO A 179 -41.71 -19.62 -13.00
CA PRO A 179 -43.05 -20.06 -13.38
C PRO A 179 -43.04 -20.91 -14.66
N GLU A 180 -44.11 -21.67 -14.86
CA GLU A 180 -44.25 -22.54 -16.03
C GLU A 180 -44.22 -21.73 -17.33
N GLY A 181 -43.33 -22.09 -18.25
CA GLY A 181 -43.09 -21.36 -19.50
C GLY A 181 -42.07 -20.21 -19.42
N ALA A 182 -41.52 -19.86 -18.25
CA ALA A 182 -40.54 -18.77 -18.12
C ALA A 182 -39.32 -18.95 -19.05
N ALA A 183 -38.91 -17.89 -19.75
CA ALA A 183 -37.76 -17.92 -20.65
C ALA A 183 -36.41 -17.89 -19.91
N ALA A 184 -36.35 -17.21 -18.76
CA ALA A 184 -35.15 -17.10 -17.94
C ALA A 184 -35.50 -17.29 -16.45
N ALA A 185 -34.47 -17.53 -15.64
CA ALA A 185 -34.57 -17.62 -14.18
C ALA A 185 -33.38 -16.90 -13.53
N VAL A 186 -33.53 -16.46 -12.28
CA VAL A 186 -32.46 -15.76 -11.55
C VAL A 186 -31.88 -16.65 -10.45
N ARG A 187 -30.55 -16.59 -10.31
CA ARG A 187 -29.81 -17.18 -9.19
C ARG A 187 -28.98 -16.10 -8.52
N VAL A 188 -29.11 -16.01 -7.21
CA VAL A 188 -28.27 -15.21 -6.34
C VAL A 188 -27.32 -16.17 -5.60
N ALA A 189 -26.06 -15.78 -5.45
CA ALA A 189 -25.05 -16.55 -4.72
C ALA A 189 -25.43 -16.73 -3.23
N LYS A 190 -24.83 -17.73 -2.56
CA LYS A 190 -25.09 -18.01 -1.13
C LYS A 190 -24.59 -16.91 -0.19
N ASP A 191 -23.60 -16.15 -0.61
CA ASP A 191 -23.08 -14.93 0.03
C ASP A 191 -23.90 -13.67 -0.34
N GLU A 192 -24.91 -13.82 -1.20
CA GLU A 192 -25.69 -12.75 -1.83
C GLU A 192 -24.85 -11.70 -2.57
N PHE A 193 -23.63 -12.05 -2.97
CA PHE A 193 -22.66 -11.10 -3.51
C PHE A 193 -22.67 -10.97 -5.03
N THR A 194 -23.25 -11.95 -5.73
CA THR A 194 -23.40 -11.96 -7.19
C THR A 194 -24.77 -12.51 -7.55
N ALA A 195 -25.40 -11.95 -8.57
CA ALA A 195 -26.57 -12.52 -9.21
C ALA A 195 -26.32 -12.81 -10.69
N TRP A 196 -26.88 -13.92 -11.17
CA TRP A 196 -26.88 -14.32 -12.56
C TRP A 196 -28.31 -14.45 -13.08
N LEU A 197 -28.50 -14.02 -14.32
CA LEU A 197 -29.61 -14.40 -15.17
C LEU A 197 -29.24 -15.70 -15.89
N ILE A 198 -30.13 -16.69 -15.88
CA ILE A 198 -29.91 -18.04 -16.40
C ILE A 198 -30.94 -18.30 -17.51
N PRO A 199 -30.54 -18.79 -18.70
CA PRO A 199 -31.50 -19.25 -19.70
C PRO A 199 -32.30 -20.45 -19.19
N TRP A 200 -33.61 -20.45 -19.45
CA TRP A 200 -34.52 -21.49 -18.96
C TRP A 200 -35.31 -22.16 -20.09
N ASN A 201 -35.77 -21.38 -21.07
CA ASN A 201 -36.28 -21.83 -22.37
C ASN A 201 -35.76 -20.88 -23.46
N PRO A 202 -35.59 -21.31 -24.73
CA PRO A 202 -34.98 -20.51 -25.80
C PRO A 202 -35.96 -19.47 -26.39
N VAL A 203 -36.37 -18.51 -25.56
CA VAL A 203 -37.31 -17.43 -25.88
C VAL A 203 -36.68 -16.09 -25.49
N ALA A 204 -36.89 -15.05 -26.29
CA ALA A 204 -36.42 -13.71 -25.97
C ALA A 204 -37.39 -13.01 -25.00
N LEU A 205 -36.85 -12.31 -24.01
CA LEU A 205 -37.62 -11.44 -23.11
C LEU A 205 -37.44 -9.97 -23.51
N ASP A 206 -38.46 -9.14 -23.28
CA ASP A 206 -38.30 -7.68 -23.34
C ASP A 206 -37.65 -7.13 -22.06
N ALA A 207 -37.29 -5.84 -22.05
CA ALA A 207 -36.62 -5.22 -20.92
C ALA A 207 -37.49 -5.19 -19.65
N ALA A 208 -38.80 -4.96 -19.77
CA ALA A 208 -39.69 -4.90 -18.62
C ALA A 208 -39.82 -6.29 -17.96
N GLN A 209 -39.99 -7.33 -18.76
CA GLN A 209 -40.00 -8.73 -18.30
C GLN A 209 -38.70 -9.13 -17.59
N LEU A 210 -37.55 -8.60 -18.05
CA LEU A 210 -36.26 -8.81 -17.38
C LEU A 210 -36.20 -8.07 -16.03
N PHE A 211 -36.57 -6.80 -15.97
CA PHE A 211 -36.58 -6.04 -14.72
C PHE A 211 -37.58 -6.60 -13.69
N ASP A 212 -38.77 -7.02 -14.11
CA ASP A 212 -39.77 -7.69 -13.25
C ASP A 212 -39.24 -9.00 -12.67
N LEU A 213 -38.56 -9.83 -13.47
CA LEU A 213 -37.94 -11.08 -13.03
C LEU A 213 -36.79 -10.84 -12.03
N ILE A 214 -36.02 -9.77 -12.23
CA ILE A 214 -34.87 -9.37 -11.40
C ILE A 214 -35.35 -8.80 -10.05
N GLY A 215 -36.35 -7.91 -10.07
CA GLY A 215 -37.00 -7.39 -8.87
C GLY A 215 -37.73 -8.48 -8.07
N GLY A 216 -38.41 -9.39 -8.77
CA GLY A 216 -39.06 -10.56 -8.16
C GLY A 216 -38.08 -11.55 -7.49
N ALA A 217 -36.81 -11.55 -7.90
CA ALA A 217 -35.74 -12.30 -7.23
C ALA A 217 -35.15 -11.57 -6.00
N GLY A 218 -35.61 -10.36 -5.70
CA GLY A 218 -35.14 -9.54 -4.58
C GLY A 218 -33.77 -8.91 -4.80
N ILE A 219 -33.39 -8.65 -6.06
CA ILE A 219 -32.21 -7.84 -6.38
C ILE A 219 -32.61 -6.36 -6.29
N VAL A 220 -31.86 -5.60 -5.50
CA VAL A 220 -32.15 -4.19 -5.16
C VAL A 220 -30.95 -3.29 -5.43
N GLU A 221 -29.72 -3.84 -5.35
CA GLU A 221 -28.48 -3.07 -5.37
C GLU A 221 -27.44 -3.67 -6.31
N GLY A 222 -26.62 -2.80 -6.92
CA GLY A 222 -25.49 -3.19 -7.75
C GLY A 222 -25.84 -3.89 -9.07
N LEU A 223 -27.00 -3.57 -9.65
CA LEU A 223 -27.47 -4.07 -10.95
C LEU A 223 -26.75 -3.36 -12.12
N ASP A 224 -26.37 -4.13 -13.16
CA ASP A 224 -25.86 -3.60 -14.43
C ASP A 224 -27.04 -3.38 -15.39
N GLU A 225 -27.70 -2.22 -15.26
CA GLU A 225 -28.89 -1.87 -16.06
C GLU A 225 -28.59 -1.84 -17.56
N GLU A 226 -27.43 -1.32 -17.98
CA GLU A 226 -27.02 -1.30 -19.39
C GLU A 226 -26.87 -2.73 -19.92
N LEU A 227 -26.37 -3.68 -19.12
CA LEU A 227 -26.32 -5.09 -19.52
C LEU A 227 -27.72 -5.70 -19.64
N VAL A 228 -28.64 -5.41 -18.72
CA VAL A 228 -30.03 -5.89 -18.80
C VAL A 228 -30.72 -5.38 -20.08
N GLU A 229 -30.61 -4.08 -20.38
CA GLU A 229 -31.13 -3.51 -21.63
C GLU A 229 -30.49 -4.15 -22.88
N ARG A 230 -29.17 -4.38 -22.87
CA ARG A 230 -28.47 -5.04 -23.98
C ARG A 230 -28.82 -6.53 -24.14
N LEU A 231 -29.46 -7.16 -23.16
CA LEU A 231 -29.97 -8.54 -23.27
C LEU A 231 -31.43 -8.60 -23.74
N ALA A 232 -32.19 -7.51 -23.65
CA ALA A 232 -33.57 -7.45 -24.13
C ALA A 232 -33.67 -7.77 -25.63
N GLY A 233 -34.74 -8.49 -26.01
CA GLY A 233 -34.99 -8.94 -27.38
C GLY A 233 -34.08 -10.07 -27.89
N LYS A 234 -33.18 -10.61 -27.04
CA LYS A 234 -32.27 -11.71 -27.39
C LYS A 234 -32.64 -12.99 -26.67
N VAL A 235 -32.42 -14.13 -27.33
CA VAL A 235 -32.44 -15.44 -26.67
C VAL A 235 -31.11 -15.61 -25.92
N LEU A 236 -31.19 -15.99 -24.65
CA LEU A 236 -30.01 -16.30 -23.85
C LEU A 236 -29.54 -17.73 -24.12
N ASP A 237 -28.24 -17.92 -24.31
CA ASP A 237 -27.57 -19.20 -24.55
C ASP A 237 -26.75 -19.66 -23.34
N HIS A 238 -26.22 -18.70 -22.55
CA HIS A 238 -25.39 -18.94 -21.37
C HIS A 238 -25.78 -18.06 -20.16
N PRO A 239 -25.36 -18.40 -18.93
CA PRO A 239 -25.65 -17.60 -17.74
C PRO A 239 -24.83 -16.29 -17.71
N VAL A 240 -25.49 -15.17 -17.44
CA VAL A 240 -24.87 -13.83 -17.43
C VAL A 240 -24.92 -13.24 -16.03
N VAL A 241 -23.80 -12.73 -15.52
CA VAL A 241 -23.77 -11.94 -14.27
C VAL A 241 -24.49 -10.62 -14.50
N ILE A 242 -25.56 -10.36 -13.75
CA ILE A 242 -26.37 -9.13 -13.87
C ILE A 242 -26.19 -8.16 -12.71
N ALA A 243 -25.82 -8.62 -11.51
CA ALA A 243 -25.62 -7.75 -10.35
C ALA A 243 -24.46 -8.21 -9.47
N ARG A 244 -23.80 -7.26 -8.80
CA ARG A 244 -22.68 -7.49 -7.86
C ARG A 244 -22.78 -6.59 -6.65
N GLY A 245 -22.60 -7.16 -5.46
CA GLY A 245 -22.49 -6.40 -4.22
C GLY A 245 -21.20 -5.57 -4.13
N GLN A 246 -21.18 -4.58 -3.24
CA GLN A 246 -19.99 -3.80 -2.93
C GLN A 246 -19.32 -4.33 -1.65
N GLN A 247 -18.01 -4.58 -1.68
CA GLN A 247 -17.29 -5.03 -0.48
C GLN A 247 -17.08 -3.87 0.50
N PRO A 248 -17.20 -4.11 1.82
CA PRO A 248 -16.82 -3.12 2.82
C PRO A 248 -15.33 -2.78 2.70
N LYS A 249 -14.99 -1.52 2.95
CA LYS A 249 -13.61 -1.05 3.06
C LYS A 249 -13.39 -0.55 4.47
N ASP A 250 -12.62 -1.32 5.24
CA ASP A 250 -12.24 -0.96 6.60
C ASP A 250 -11.51 0.39 6.64
N GLY A 251 -11.86 1.20 7.64
CA GLY A 251 -11.17 2.44 7.93
C GLY A 251 -9.78 2.17 8.52
N LYS A 252 -8.87 3.14 8.36
CA LYS A 252 -7.54 3.11 8.98
C LYS A 252 -7.51 4.07 10.16
N ASP A 253 -7.20 3.54 11.35
CA ASP A 253 -7.05 4.31 12.58
C ASP A 253 -6.11 5.51 12.38
N ALA A 254 -6.45 6.66 12.98
CA ALA A 254 -5.56 7.82 13.04
C ALA A 254 -4.32 7.49 13.88
N SER A 255 -3.16 8.04 13.52
CA SER A 255 -1.91 7.84 14.25
C SER A 255 -1.20 9.16 14.55
N ILE A 256 -0.12 9.09 15.32
CA ILE A 256 0.70 10.26 15.68
C ILE A 256 2.13 10.01 15.21
N GLU A 257 2.68 11.00 14.53
CA GLU A 257 4.09 11.12 14.18
C GLU A 257 4.74 12.08 15.18
N PHE A 258 5.79 11.64 15.87
CA PHE A 258 6.55 12.48 16.81
C PHE A 258 7.78 13.05 16.11
N VAL A 259 8.04 14.34 16.27
CA VAL A 259 9.15 15.04 15.59
C VAL A 259 10.50 14.82 16.28
N PHE A 260 10.48 14.47 17.57
CA PHE A 260 11.68 14.31 18.40
C PHE A 260 11.73 12.91 19.03
N GLU A 261 12.89 12.26 18.97
CA GLU A 261 13.14 10.94 19.57
C GLU A 261 12.89 10.91 21.09
N ALA A 262 13.09 12.04 21.77
CA ALA A 262 12.78 12.25 23.19
C ALA A 262 11.28 12.13 23.55
N LEU A 263 10.39 12.00 22.55
CA LEU A 263 8.95 11.77 22.73
C LEU A 263 8.53 10.32 22.42
N LEU A 264 9.43 9.53 21.83
CA LEU A 264 9.23 8.09 21.61
C LEU A 264 9.35 7.34 22.95
N ASP A 265 8.52 6.32 23.15
CA ASP A 265 8.72 5.35 24.23
C ASP A 265 9.76 4.29 23.82
N GLU A 266 10.33 3.58 24.80
CA GLU A 266 11.44 2.63 24.57
C GLU A 266 11.12 1.59 23.48
N LYS A 267 9.87 1.11 23.41
CA LYS A 267 9.43 0.13 22.39
C LYS A 267 9.32 0.72 20.98
N ALA A 268 9.17 2.05 20.87
CA ALA A 268 9.27 2.77 19.61
C ALA A 268 10.74 3.06 19.24
N LYS A 269 11.60 3.36 20.21
CA LYS A 269 13.07 3.51 20.01
C LYS A 269 13.70 2.20 19.52
N GLU A 270 13.46 1.08 20.20
CA GLU A 270 13.90 -0.26 19.80
C GLU A 270 13.54 -0.58 18.33
N LYS A 271 12.35 -0.15 17.88
CA LYS A 271 11.91 -0.34 16.49
C LYS A 271 12.57 0.61 15.50
N ALA A 272 12.86 1.86 15.88
CA ALA A 272 13.62 2.79 15.05
C ALA A 272 15.07 2.31 14.86
N GLU A 273 15.73 1.92 15.95
CA GLU A 273 17.08 1.34 15.96
C GLU A 273 17.15 0.03 15.15
N ALA A 274 16.11 -0.82 15.23
CA ALA A 274 16.04 -2.05 14.44
C ALA A 274 15.92 -1.81 12.92
N VAL A 275 15.45 -0.63 12.48
CA VAL A 275 15.40 -0.23 11.06
C VAL A 275 16.71 0.44 10.63
N GLN A 276 17.40 1.17 11.51
CA GLN A 276 18.71 1.79 11.25
C GLN A 276 19.90 0.81 11.40
N LYS A 277 19.71 -0.50 11.14
CA LYS A 277 20.71 -1.54 11.46
C LYS A 277 21.85 -1.69 10.45
N ASP A 278 22.08 -0.69 9.61
CA ASP A 278 23.25 -0.54 8.75
C ASP A 278 23.98 0.77 9.08
N ARG A 279 25.27 0.67 9.42
CA ARG A 279 26.17 1.74 9.93
C ARG A 279 25.75 2.42 11.24
N VAL A 280 26.18 1.82 12.36
CA VAL A 280 26.54 2.60 13.57
C VAL A 280 27.90 3.27 13.33
N ASP A 281 27.92 4.50 12.82
CA ASP A 281 29.17 5.27 12.66
C ASP A 281 29.46 6.03 13.96
N PHE A 282 30.41 5.53 14.76
CA PHE A 282 30.77 6.02 16.10
C PHE A 282 31.43 7.43 16.12
N ARG A 283 31.21 8.24 15.09
CA ARG A 283 31.66 9.63 14.97
C ARG A 283 30.63 10.66 15.44
N GLU A 284 29.35 10.30 15.50
CA GLU A 284 28.25 11.25 15.80
C GLU A 284 27.72 11.19 17.24
N MET A 285 28.52 10.69 18.20
CA MET A 285 28.25 10.80 19.66
C MET A 285 28.39 12.24 20.20
N GLY A 286 27.86 13.20 19.47
CA GLY A 286 27.75 14.62 19.81
C GLY A 286 26.61 15.33 19.06
N ALA A 287 25.77 14.58 18.35
CA ALA A 287 24.69 15.10 17.50
C ALA A 287 23.37 14.34 17.69
N ALA A 288 23.05 13.94 18.94
CA ALA A 288 21.64 13.82 19.31
C ALA A 288 21.01 15.20 19.08
N ALA A 289 20.18 15.33 18.03
CA ALA A 289 19.64 16.61 17.61
C ALA A 289 18.96 17.29 18.81
N PRO A 290 19.27 18.56 19.10
CA PRO A 290 18.88 19.16 20.36
C PRO A 290 17.37 19.09 20.52
N SER A 291 16.90 18.40 21.55
CA SER A 291 15.49 18.40 21.98
C SER A 291 15.04 19.77 22.51
N SER A 292 15.91 20.79 22.42
CA SER A 292 15.57 22.20 22.60
C SER A 292 14.72 22.70 21.44
N VAL A 293 13.54 23.21 21.77
CA VAL A 293 12.55 23.78 20.85
C VAL A 293 12.32 25.26 21.15
N GLN A 294 11.79 25.98 20.18
CA GLN A 294 11.36 27.37 20.26
C GLN A 294 9.83 27.48 20.30
N PRO A 295 9.25 28.61 20.79
CA PRO A 295 7.82 28.85 20.69
C PRO A 295 7.37 28.78 19.22
N GLY A 296 6.37 27.94 18.92
CA GLY A 296 5.88 27.69 17.56
C GLY A 296 6.41 26.42 16.89
N ASP A 297 7.40 25.71 17.46
CA ASP A 297 7.90 24.46 16.89
C ASP A 297 6.88 23.31 17.03
N VAL A 298 6.73 22.50 15.98
CA VAL A 298 5.86 21.33 15.96
C VAL A 298 6.54 20.14 16.65
N LEU A 299 5.90 19.59 17.68
CA LEU A 299 6.40 18.49 18.49
C LEU A 299 5.86 17.13 18.02
N ALA A 300 4.61 17.11 17.55
CA ALA A 300 3.97 15.93 16.98
C ALA A 300 2.86 16.32 15.99
N ARG A 301 2.58 15.44 15.03
CA ARG A 301 1.56 15.59 13.97
C ARG A 301 0.56 14.44 14.04
N LYS A 302 -0.71 14.71 13.80
CA LYS A 302 -1.77 13.71 13.62
C LYS A 302 -1.81 13.29 12.14
N VAL A 303 -1.62 12.01 11.88
CA VAL A 303 -1.98 11.38 10.60
C VAL A 303 -3.49 11.12 10.64
N PRO A 304 -4.28 11.70 9.72
CA PRO A 304 -5.74 11.55 9.75
C PRO A 304 -6.18 10.12 9.44
N SER A 305 -7.26 9.68 10.09
CA SER A 305 -7.88 8.38 9.82
C SER A 305 -8.48 8.32 8.43
N VAL A 306 -8.40 7.16 7.76
CA VAL A 306 -9.17 6.90 6.54
C VAL A 306 -10.57 6.44 6.95
N PRO A 307 -11.67 7.09 6.48
CA PRO A 307 -13.02 6.68 6.83
C PRO A 307 -13.35 5.31 6.24
N ALA A 308 -14.11 4.52 7.00
CA ALA A 308 -14.64 3.24 6.54
C ALA A 308 -15.78 3.47 5.52
N GLN A 309 -15.93 2.56 4.57
CA GLN A 309 -17.06 2.52 3.63
C GLN A 309 -17.79 1.19 3.80
N ASP A 310 -19.03 1.22 4.28
CA ASP A 310 -19.86 0.02 4.39
C ASP A 310 -20.11 -0.60 3.00
N GLY A 311 -20.21 -1.92 2.95
CA GLY A 311 -20.56 -2.67 1.76
C GLY A 311 -22.06 -3.00 1.69
N PHE A 312 -22.48 -3.68 0.64
CA PHE A 312 -23.84 -4.21 0.50
C PHE A 312 -23.89 -5.47 -0.36
N THR A 313 -24.85 -6.36 -0.07
CA THR A 313 -25.20 -7.50 -0.94
C THR A 313 -26.09 -7.06 -2.10
N VAL A 314 -26.28 -7.87 -3.14
CA VAL A 314 -27.19 -7.53 -4.27
C VAL A 314 -28.65 -7.38 -3.83
N LYS A 315 -29.00 -7.87 -2.63
CA LYS A 315 -30.32 -7.72 -1.99
C LYS A 315 -30.41 -6.51 -1.05
N GLY A 316 -29.45 -5.57 -1.13
CA GLY A 316 -29.42 -4.36 -0.30
C GLY A 316 -29.16 -4.59 1.19
N LYS A 317 -28.64 -5.76 1.61
CA LYS A 317 -28.24 -5.95 3.02
C LYS A 317 -26.91 -5.23 3.27
N PRO A 318 -26.81 -4.28 4.20
CA PRO A 318 -25.56 -3.59 4.49
C PRO A 318 -24.56 -4.52 5.17
N ILE A 319 -23.29 -4.35 4.82
CA ILE A 319 -22.15 -5.10 5.37
C ILE A 319 -21.27 -4.07 6.09
N PRO A 320 -21.30 -4.00 7.43
CA PRO A 320 -20.61 -2.94 8.16
C PRO A 320 -19.10 -3.10 8.06
N ALA A 321 -18.42 -2.02 7.67
CA ALA A 321 -16.97 -1.93 7.65
C ALA A 321 -16.43 -1.57 9.04
N LYS A 322 -15.20 -1.99 9.35
CA LYS A 322 -14.55 -1.63 10.61
C LYS A 322 -14.26 -0.13 10.64
N LYS A 323 -14.94 0.59 11.53
CA LYS A 323 -14.72 2.02 11.74
C LYS A 323 -13.32 2.29 12.27
N ALA A 324 -12.64 3.28 11.68
CA ALA A 324 -11.36 3.77 12.17
C ALA A 324 -11.51 4.39 13.56
N LYS A 325 -10.49 4.21 14.41
CA LYS A 325 -10.34 4.97 15.64
C LYS A 325 -9.83 6.38 15.34
N GLU A 326 -10.40 7.35 16.02
CA GLU A 326 -9.95 8.74 15.98
C GLU A 326 -9.05 9.08 17.17
N VAL A 327 -8.20 10.08 16.99
CA VAL A 327 -7.20 10.52 17.99
C VAL A 327 -7.32 12.02 18.26
N GLU A 328 -7.42 12.37 19.55
CA GLU A 328 -7.54 13.75 20.05
C GLU A 328 -6.20 14.23 20.64
N LEU A 329 -5.46 15.04 19.88
CA LEU A 329 -4.19 15.64 20.34
C LEU A 329 -4.33 16.44 21.65
N LYS A 330 -5.52 16.99 21.94
CA LYS A 330 -5.83 17.74 23.18
C LYS A 330 -5.60 16.94 24.46
N ARG A 331 -5.67 15.60 24.42
CA ARG A 331 -5.40 14.75 25.61
C ARG A 331 -3.91 14.63 25.90
N LEU A 332 -3.09 14.71 24.85
CA LEU A 332 -1.64 14.48 24.87
C LEU A 332 -0.85 15.80 24.98
N ALA A 333 -1.50 16.95 24.84
CA ALA A 333 -0.90 18.25 25.20
C ALA A 333 -0.62 18.32 26.71
N GLY A 334 0.63 18.65 27.05
CA GLY A 334 1.17 18.83 28.40
C GLY A 334 1.62 20.26 28.65
N GLN A 335 2.43 20.45 29.70
CA GLN A 335 2.91 21.78 30.10
C GLN A 335 3.69 22.46 28.98
N ASN A 336 3.48 23.77 28.82
CA ASN A 336 4.13 24.60 27.80
C ASN A 336 3.94 24.13 26.35
N THR A 337 2.82 23.44 26.08
CA THR A 337 2.39 23.08 24.71
C THR A 337 0.96 23.52 24.47
N HIS A 338 0.58 23.63 23.19
CA HIS A 338 -0.80 23.79 22.75
C HIS A 338 -1.06 22.90 21.53
N VAL A 339 -2.34 22.74 21.17
CA VAL A 339 -2.73 22.13 19.90
C VAL A 339 -2.95 23.25 18.88
N SER A 340 -2.53 23.06 17.63
CA SER A 340 -2.78 23.99 16.54
C SER A 340 -4.28 24.23 16.29
N GLU A 341 -4.63 25.37 15.69
CA GLU A 341 -6.03 25.79 15.48
C GLU A 341 -6.84 24.79 14.63
N ASP A 342 -6.18 24.13 13.68
CA ASP A 342 -6.74 23.08 12.81
C ASP A 342 -6.84 21.70 13.49
N GLY A 343 -6.29 21.55 14.70
CA GLY A 343 -6.24 20.27 15.43
C GLY A 343 -5.24 19.24 14.89
N SER A 344 -4.36 19.59 13.94
CA SER A 344 -3.45 18.64 13.29
C SER A 344 -2.09 18.44 13.96
N ALA A 345 -1.67 19.35 14.85
CA ALA A 345 -0.35 19.31 15.48
C ALA A 345 -0.37 19.67 16.97
N ILE A 346 0.62 19.17 17.72
CA ILE A 346 1.00 19.69 19.04
C ILE A 346 2.22 20.57 18.86
N VAL A 347 2.18 21.77 19.43
CA VAL A 347 3.10 22.88 19.18
C VAL A 347 3.66 23.41 20.50
N ALA A 348 4.95 23.73 20.54
CA ALA A 348 5.59 24.36 21.69
C ALA A 348 5.02 25.76 21.94
N ALA A 349 4.64 26.05 23.18
CA ALA A 349 4.16 27.38 23.61
C ALA A 349 5.29 28.24 24.21
N THR A 350 6.38 27.61 24.68
CA THR A 350 7.60 28.28 25.15
C THR A 350 8.83 27.66 24.51
N GLY A 351 9.98 28.32 24.62
CA GLY A 351 11.26 27.65 24.42
C GLY A 351 11.59 26.71 25.59
N GLY A 352 12.38 25.67 25.33
CA GLY A 352 12.77 24.68 26.34
C GLY A 352 13.01 23.29 25.72
N GLN A 353 13.11 22.25 26.54
CA GLN A 353 13.31 20.87 26.09
C GLN A 353 11.98 20.15 25.87
N ALA A 354 11.71 19.66 24.66
CA ALA A 354 10.61 18.74 24.39
C ALA A 354 10.84 17.43 25.16
N SER A 355 9.82 16.97 25.90
CA SER A 355 9.91 15.80 26.77
C SER A 355 8.55 15.14 26.97
N ARG A 356 8.53 13.81 27.14
CA ARG A 356 7.30 13.05 27.38
C ARG A 356 7.10 12.78 28.87
N VAL A 357 6.04 13.34 29.44
CA VAL A 357 5.65 13.20 30.84
C VAL A 357 4.42 12.27 30.91
N GLY A 358 4.69 10.98 31.08
CA GLY A 358 3.67 9.93 30.95
C GLY A 358 3.15 9.81 29.52
N GLU A 359 1.86 10.03 29.31
CA GLU A 359 1.26 10.08 27.97
C GLU A 359 1.36 11.47 27.30
N LYS A 360 1.80 12.51 28.03
CA LYS A 360 1.76 13.89 27.55
C LYS A 360 3.09 14.39 26.99
N ILE A 361 3.02 15.16 25.92
CA ILE A 361 4.12 15.95 25.35
C ILE A 361 4.19 17.27 26.11
N ALA A 362 5.33 17.60 26.70
CA ALA A 362 5.57 18.85 27.42
C ALA A 362 6.86 19.53 26.91
N VAL A 363 7.02 20.83 27.22
CA VAL A 363 8.28 21.55 27.05
C VAL A 363 8.78 22.03 28.41
N MET A 364 9.95 21.55 28.83
CA MET A 364 10.56 21.88 30.11
C MET A 364 11.52 23.07 29.96
N PRO A 365 11.47 24.11 30.80
CA PRO A 365 12.38 25.24 30.66
C PRO A 365 13.85 24.82 30.88
N ILE A 366 14.74 25.28 30.00
CA ILE A 366 16.19 25.13 30.10
C ILE A 366 16.77 26.48 30.53
N HIS A 367 17.59 26.52 31.58
CA HIS A 367 18.45 27.68 31.82
C HIS A 367 19.76 27.52 31.04
N THR A 368 20.20 28.57 30.36
CA THR A 368 21.40 28.54 29.51
C THR A 368 22.45 29.51 30.04
N VAL A 369 23.67 29.01 30.28
CA VAL A 369 24.86 29.82 30.57
C VAL A 369 25.65 30.04 29.28
N ASP A 370 25.66 31.28 28.80
CA ASP A 370 26.32 31.74 27.58
C ASP A 370 27.83 31.94 27.77
N GLY A 371 28.54 30.85 28.07
CA GLY A 371 30.00 30.85 28.19
C GLY A 371 30.52 29.73 29.09
N ASP A 372 31.76 29.88 29.54
CA ASP A 372 32.34 29.08 30.62
C ASP A 372 31.73 29.49 31.97
N VAL A 373 31.62 28.54 32.90
CA VAL A 373 31.40 28.85 34.32
C VAL A 373 32.76 29.25 34.93
N ASP A 374 32.91 30.54 35.24
CA ASP A 374 34.16 31.18 35.68
C ASP A 374 33.89 32.32 36.69
N PHE A 375 34.92 33.13 37.00
CA PHE A 375 34.83 34.26 37.93
C PHE A 375 33.80 35.35 37.54
N LYS A 376 33.26 35.34 36.31
CA LYS A 376 32.20 36.27 35.85
C LYS A 376 30.80 35.71 36.12
N SER A 377 30.61 34.40 35.98
CA SER A 377 29.33 33.74 36.29
C SER A 377 29.15 33.46 37.78
N GLY A 378 30.25 33.16 38.48
CA GLY A 378 30.19 32.53 39.79
C GLY A 378 29.70 31.09 39.72
N ASN A 379 29.40 30.51 40.88
CA ASN A 379 28.77 29.19 41.01
C ASN A 379 27.30 29.25 40.55
N VAL A 380 26.83 28.20 39.88
CA VAL A 380 25.48 28.16 39.28
C VAL A 380 24.58 27.22 40.08
N TYR A 381 23.39 27.71 40.47
CA TYR A 381 22.32 26.91 41.05
C TYR A 381 21.05 27.08 40.22
N PHE A 382 20.39 25.99 39.81
CA PHE A 382 19.16 26.07 39.02
C PHE A 382 18.12 24.98 39.34
N GLU A 383 16.86 25.37 39.47
CA GLU A 383 15.71 24.47 39.67
C GLU A 383 15.13 24.01 38.31
N GLY A 384 15.89 23.18 37.60
CA GLY A 384 15.46 22.57 36.33
C GLY A 384 16.65 22.01 35.54
N ASN A 385 16.49 21.92 34.22
CA ASN A 385 17.57 21.50 33.31
C ASN A 385 18.49 22.69 32.98
N LEU A 386 19.80 22.45 33.01
CA LEU A 386 20.84 23.47 32.84
C LEU A 386 21.75 23.14 31.66
N GLN A 387 21.95 24.10 30.76
CA GLN A 387 22.88 24.00 29.63
C GLN A 387 23.99 25.06 29.76
N ILE A 388 25.23 24.61 29.88
CA ILE A 388 26.42 25.47 29.88
C ILE A 388 27.08 25.33 28.51
N ARG A 389 27.20 26.42 27.75
CA ARG A 389 27.74 26.37 26.37
C ARG A 389 29.26 26.20 26.34
N GLY A 390 29.98 26.73 27.33
CA GLY A 390 31.40 26.51 27.56
C GLY A 390 31.68 25.30 28.45
N GLY A 391 32.85 25.32 29.11
CA GLY A 391 33.23 24.40 30.18
C GLY A 391 32.94 24.94 31.58
N VAL A 392 33.42 24.24 32.61
CA VAL A 392 33.40 24.68 34.01
C VAL A 392 34.84 24.72 34.52
N LYS A 393 35.28 25.87 35.04
CA LYS A 393 36.68 26.12 35.44
C LYS A 393 37.02 25.61 36.84
N PRO A 394 38.32 25.44 37.18
CA PRO A 394 38.74 24.93 38.49
C PRO A 394 38.18 25.72 39.67
N GLY A 395 37.76 25.00 40.71
CA GLY A 395 37.18 25.54 41.94
C GLY A 395 35.70 25.96 41.87
N PHE A 396 35.07 25.93 40.69
CA PHE A 396 33.65 26.28 40.54
C PHE A 396 32.72 25.10 40.83
N LYS A 397 31.49 25.42 41.24
CA LYS A 397 30.42 24.45 41.50
C LYS A 397 29.16 24.79 40.70
N VAL A 398 28.56 23.74 40.14
CA VAL A 398 27.29 23.75 39.43
C VAL A 398 26.33 22.77 40.11
N THR A 399 25.14 23.22 40.46
CA THR A 399 24.08 22.37 41.06
C THR A 399 22.76 22.58 40.32
N ALA A 400 22.12 21.50 39.88
CA ALA A 400 20.81 21.54 39.24
C ALA A 400 19.87 20.42 39.75
N THR A 401 18.58 20.71 39.85
CA THR A 401 17.58 19.69 40.22
C THR A 401 17.23 18.76 39.06
N GLY A 402 17.43 19.21 37.81
CA GLY A 402 17.27 18.42 36.60
C GLY A 402 18.61 17.92 36.03
N ALA A 403 18.67 17.76 34.71
CA ALA A 403 19.88 17.36 33.99
C ALA A 403 20.83 18.54 33.72
N VAL A 404 22.13 18.25 33.58
CA VAL A 404 23.18 19.25 33.27
C VAL A 404 23.91 18.86 31.98
N GLN A 405 23.93 19.74 31.00
CA GLN A 405 24.77 19.61 29.80
C GLN A 405 25.89 20.66 29.81
N VAL A 406 27.12 20.24 29.52
CA VAL A 406 28.31 21.10 29.39
C VAL A 406 28.90 20.92 27.99
N GLY A 407 28.99 22.01 27.23
CA GLY A 407 29.51 22.01 25.86
C GLY A 407 31.03 21.84 25.77
N GLY A 408 31.76 22.28 26.80
CA GLY A 408 33.21 22.18 26.92
C GLY A 408 33.70 21.11 27.89
N THR A 409 34.83 21.37 28.52
CA THR A 409 35.51 20.49 29.50
C THR A 409 35.07 20.81 30.92
N LEU A 410 35.02 19.79 31.79
CA LEU A 410 34.99 19.98 33.25
C LEU A 410 36.44 19.99 33.77
N GLU A 411 36.92 21.11 34.29
CA GLU A 411 38.27 21.29 34.80
C GLU A 411 38.21 21.54 36.31
N GLY A 412 38.76 20.64 37.14
CA GLY A 412 38.95 20.87 38.60
C GLY A 412 37.71 21.33 39.39
N ALA A 413 36.50 20.87 39.03
CA ALA A 413 35.24 21.46 39.49
C ALA A 413 34.13 20.45 39.80
N THR A 414 33.10 20.90 40.52
CA THR A 414 31.99 20.07 41.01
C THR A 414 30.72 20.26 40.20
N ILE A 415 30.10 19.17 39.75
CA ILE A 415 28.74 19.13 39.19
C ILE A 415 27.86 18.22 40.04
N GLU A 416 26.73 18.73 40.50
CA GLU A 416 25.67 17.97 41.18
C GLU A 416 24.35 18.12 40.40
N ALA A 417 23.80 17.01 39.89
CA ALA A 417 22.59 16.99 39.07
C ALA A 417 21.59 15.96 39.61
N GLY A 418 20.31 16.33 39.67
CA GLY A 418 19.22 15.37 39.96
C GLY A 418 18.93 14.43 38.80
N GLY A 419 19.18 14.86 37.56
CA GLY A 419 19.09 14.07 36.33
C GLY A 419 20.44 13.62 35.79
N ASP A 420 20.52 13.48 34.46
CA ASP A 420 21.74 13.10 33.75
C ASP A 420 22.79 14.23 33.72
N VAL A 421 24.07 13.87 33.57
CA VAL A 421 25.18 14.81 33.30
C VAL A 421 25.85 14.46 31.98
N THR A 422 25.86 15.40 31.02
CA THR A 422 26.48 15.21 29.70
C THR A 422 27.59 16.23 29.49
N ILE A 423 28.84 15.76 29.40
CA ILE A 423 30.02 16.57 29.11
C ILE A 423 30.47 16.28 27.68
N ASN A 424 30.22 17.21 26.75
CA ASN A 424 30.60 17.04 25.34
C ASN A 424 32.13 17.03 25.17
N GLY A 425 32.85 17.73 26.04
CA GLY A 425 34.30 17.66 26.18
C GLY A 425 34.77 16.50 27.07
N GLY A 426 35.88 16.70 27.78
CA GLY A 426 36.39 15.74 28.76
C GLY A 426 36.18 16.17 30.20
N VAL A 427 36.54 15.29 31.13
CA VAL A 427 36.67 15.60 32.55
C VAL A 427 38.15 15.53 32.92
N VAL A 428 38.70 16.65 33.37
CA VAL A 428 40.07 16.80 33.87
C VAL A 428 39.96 17.26 35.32
N GLY A 429 39.77 16.30 36.23
CA GLY A 429 39.38 16.60 37.61
C GLY A 429 40.52 17.13 38.47
N GLN A 430 41.79 16.93 38.12
CA GLN A 430 42.95 17.40 38.90
C GLN A 430 42.93 16.97 40.39
N LYS A 431 42.18 15.90 40.72
CA LYS A 431 41.89 15.38 42.07
C LYS A 431 40.93 16.23 42.92
N GLU A 432 40.30 17.24 42.33
CA GLU A 432 39.24 18.07 42.94
C GLU A 432 37.90 17.99 42.17
N GLY A 433 37.91 17.44 40.95
CA GLY A 433 36.75 17.34 40.07
C GLY A 433 35.81 16.21 40.45
N VAL A 434 34.56 16.58 40.75
CA VAL A 434 33.52 15.67 41.25
C VAL A 434 32.26 15.77 40.39
N ILE A 435 31.73 14.64 39.94
CA ILE A 435 30.39 14.56 39.32
C ILE A 435 29.49 13.68 40.19
N ARG A 436 28.32 14.21 40.55
CA ARG A 436 27.23 13.44 41.17
C ARG A 436 25.97 13.61 40.32
N ALA A 437 25.51 12.54 39.70
CA ALA A 437 24.30 12.51 38.88
C ALA A 437 23.29 11.53 39.47
N GLY A 438 22.04 11.95 39.60
CA GLY A 438 20.92 11.03 39.88
C GLY A 438 20.62 10.14 38.68
N GLY A 439 20.89 10.63 37.46
CA GLY A 439 20.82 9.89 36.20
C GLY A 439 22.18 9.37 35.70
N ALA A 440 22.27 9.19 34.39
CA ALA A 440 23.46 8.75 33.68
C ALA A 440 24.53 9.85 33.56
N VAL A 441 25.78 9.45 33.30
CA VAL A 441 26.89 10.37 33.01
C VAL A 441 27.53 10.01 31.68
N SER A 442 27.71 11.01 30.80
CA SER A 442 28.47 10.86 29.56
C SER A 442 29.63 11.85 29.47
N ALA A 443 30.78 11.39 28.99
CA ALA A 443 31.97 12.22 28.79
C ALA A 443 32.85 11.67 27.65
N ARG A 444 33.65 12.53 26.99
CA ARG A 444 34.62 12.07 25.98
C ARG A 444 35.74 11.22 26.59
N PHE A 445 36.30 11.69 27.69
CA PHE A 445 37.35 11.02 28.48
C PHE A 445 37.27 11.50 29.94
N VAL A 446 37.85 10.73 30.86
CA VAL A 446 37.87 11.08 32.30
C VAL A 446 39.29 10.89 32.84
N GLN A 447 39.85 11.93 33.46
CA GLN A 447 41.15 11.91 34.12
C GLN A 447 41.07 12.55 35.52
N GLU A 448 41.67 11.90 36.52
CA GLU A 448 41.87 12.42 37.88
C GLU A 448 40.59 13.01 38.52
N ALA A 449 39.46 12.30 38.40
CA ALA A 449 38.15 12.76 38.86
C ALA A 449 37.35 11.66 39.59
N ASP A 450 36.38 12.07 40.42
CA ASP A 450 35.45 11.19 41.10
C ASP A 450 34.02 11.35 40.54
N ILE A 451 33.50 10.29 39.92
CA ILE A 451 32.17 10.26 39.27
C ILE A 451 31.27 9.25 39.99
N HIS A 452 30.08 9.70 40.39
CA HIS A 452 28.98 8.87 40.89
C HIS A 452 27.72 9.08 40.03
N ALA A 453 27.13 8.00 39.53
CA ALA A 453 25.94 8.04 38.67
C ALA A 453 24.88 7.03 39.14
N GLY A 454 23.64 7.49 39.35
CA GLY A 454 22.48 6.63 39.56
C GLY A 454 21.99 5.93 38.30
N GLY A 455 22.37 6.43 37.12
CA GLY A 455 22.18 5.80 35.82
C GLY A 455 23.41 5.02 35.36
N SER A 456 23.73 5.09 34.06
CA SER A 456 24.91 4.44 33.47
C SER A 456 26.03 5.45 33.21
N VAL A 457 27.29 5.01 33.16
CA VAL A 457 28.43 5.87 32.80
C VAL A 457 29.00 5.45 31.45
N THR A 458 29.02 6.37 30.49
CA THR A 458 29.55 6.14 29.13
C THR A 458 30.71 7.08 28.84
N VAL A 459 31.89 6.53 28.57
CA VAL A 459 33.11 7.29 28.30
C VAL A 459 33.65 6.97 26.91
N ALA A 460 33.86 7.98 26.06
CA ALA A 460 34.10 7.75 24.63
C ALA A 460 35.50 7.21 24.25
N SER A 461 36.52 7.29 25.13
CA SER A 461 37.87 6.79 24.81
C SER A 461 38.70 6.20 25.96
N GLU A 462 38.87 6.91 27.08
CA GLU A 462 39.72 6.48 28.21
C GLU A 462 39.21 7.00 29.56
N ILE A 463 39.32 6.15 30.59
CA ILE A 463 39.25 6.51 32.02
C ILE A 463 40.66 6.37 32.62
N ARG A 464 41.15 7.39 33.31
CA ARG A 464 42.53 7.48 33.81
C ARG A 464 42.57 7.98 35.26
N GLU A 465 43.20 7.22 36.15
CA GLU A 465 43.47 7.59 37.56
C GLU A 465 42.24 8.21 38.26
N SER A 466 41.07 7.61 38.05
CA SER A 466 39.76 8.17 38.44
C SER A 466 38.95 7.16 39.26
N THR A 467 38.01 7.65 40.06
CA THR A 467 36.95 6.83 40.66
C THR A 467 35.69 6.99 39.82
N VAL A 468 35.12 5.90 39.31
CA VAL A 468 33.88 5.91 38.53
C VAL A 468 32.94 4.84 39.08
N ILE A 469 31.82 5.27 39.65
CA ILE A 469 30.81 4.42 40.28
C ILE A 469 29.47 4.62 39.59
N SER A 470 28.87 3.52 39.15
CA SER A 470 27.60 3.44 38.44
C SER A 470 26.66 2.44 39.12
N GLU A 471 25.43 2.86 39.39
CA GLU A 471 24.35 1.99 39.89
C GLU A 471 23.75 1.09 38.80
N THR A 472 24.24 1.18 37.55
CA THR A 472 23.88 0.26 36.45
C THR A 472 25.13 -0.29 35.76
N LYS A 473 25.57 0.28 34.63
CA LYS A 473 26.77 -0.16 33.89
C LYS A 473 27.77 0.97 33.65
N VAL A 474 29.02 0.59 33.40
CA VAL A 474 30.06 1.48 32.85
C VAL A 474 30.53 0.96 31.49
N THR A 475 30.56 1.80 30.47
CA THR A 475 31.00 1.43 29.11
C THR A 475 32.07 2.40 28.60
N VAL A 476 33.24 1.88 28.23
CA VAL A 476 34.34 2.68 27.66
C VAL A 476 34.51 2.36 26.17
N GLY A 477 34.08 3.30 25.33
CA GLY A 477 34.13 3.22 23.86
C GLY A 477 35.49 3.61 23.26
N GLY A 478 35.54 3.70 21.93
CA GLY A 478 36.72 4.20 21.20
C GLY A 478 37.97 3.34 21.40
N GLN A 479 38.99 3.86 22.08
CA GLN A 479 40.16 3.06 22.48
C GLN A 479 39.85 2.10 23.64
N GLY A 480 38.80 2.36 24.42
CA GLY A 480 38.28 1.49 25.47
C GLY A 480 39.25 1.25 26.61
N ARG A 481 40.01 2.27 27.03
CA ARG A 481 41.09 2.12 28.01
C ARG A 481 40.64 2.48 29.42
N ILE A 482 40.98 1.65 30.41
CA ILE A 482 40.88 1.97 31.84
C ILE A 482 42.27 1.84 32.45
N VAL A 483 42.86 2.95 32.92
CA VAL A 483 44.25 3.00 33.41
C VAL A 483 44.33 3.70 34.77
N GLY A 484 44.45 2.90 35.84
CA GLY A 484 44.55 3.40 37.21
C GLY A 484 43.20 3.78 37.83
N GLY A 485 43.11 3.68 39.16
CA GLY A 485 41.92 4.03 39.93
C GLY A 485 40.93 2.88 40.10
N LEU A 486 39.64 3.22 40.25
CA LEU A 486 38.54 2.29 40.51
C LEU A 486 37.38 2.56 39.55
N VAL A 487 37.03 1.57 38.72
CA VAL A 487 35.83 1.62 37.88
C VAL A 487 34.86 0.54 38.33
N ARG A 488 33.60 0.92 38.58
CA ARG A 488 32.59 0.07 39.21
C ARG A 488 31.22 0.28 38.58
N GLY A 489 30.61 -0.79 38.07
CA GLY A 489 29.20 -0.83 37.66
C GLY A 489 28.44 -1.87 38.48
N ARG A 490 27.14 -1.69 38.72
CA ARG A 490 26.29 -2.69 39.38
C ARG A 490 26.15 -3.96 38.53
N ASP A 491 25.67 -3.80 37.31
CA ASP A 491 25.38 -4.87 36.36
C ASP A 491 26.64 -5.23 35.54
N GLU A 492 27.30 -4.22 34.95
CA GLU A 492 28.34 -4.46 33.95
C GLU A 492 29.45 -3.40 33.94
N VAL A 493 30.69 -3.82 33.68
CA VAL A 493 31.74 -2.93 33.16
C VAL A 493 32.28 -3.46 31.84
N GLU A 494 32.17 -2.67 30.77
CA GLU A 494 32.73 -2.97 29.45
C GLU A 494 33.86 -2.01 29.07
N ALA A 495 34.98 -2.57 28.59
CA ALA A 495 36.10 -1.85 28.00
C ALA A 495 36.81 -2.69 26.92
N ARG A 496 37.86 -2.13 26.30
CA ARG A 496 38.75 -2.88 25.38
C ARG A 496 40.05 -3.29 26.07
N ILE A 497 40.64 -2.40 26.87
CA ILE A 497 41.93 -2.59 27.54
C ILE A 497 41.80 -2.21 29.02
N ALA A 498 42.15 -3.14 29.90
CA ALA A 498 42.27 -2.90 31.33
C ALA A 498 43.75 -2.79 31.74
N GLY A 499 44.11 -1.73 32.46
CA GLY A 499 45.44 -1.47 33.00
C GLY A 499 46.45 -0.96 31.96
N SER A 500 47.73 -1.00 32.32
CA SER A 500 48.85 -0.54 31.49
C SER A 500 50.06 -1.50 31.58
N PRO A 501 50.96 -1.54 30.57
CA PRO A 501 52.21 -2.29 30.67
C PRO A 501 53.10 -1.87 31.85
N SER A 502 52.94 -0.64 32.34
CA SER A 502 53.61 -0.11 33.54
C SER A 502 53.03 -0.64 34.87
N ALA A 503 52.08 -1.58 34.81
CA ALA A 503 51.39 -2.18 35.96
C ALA A 503 50.67 -1.18 36.89
N THR A 504 50.16 -0.07 36.34
CA THR A 504 49.39 0.95 37.09
C THR A 504 48.24 0.28 37.86
N PRO A 505 48.15 0.40 39.19
CA PRO A 505 47.11 -0.27 39.99
C PRO A 505 45.69 0.12 39.55
N THR A 506 44.99 -0.82 38.94
CA THR A 506 43.70 -0.59 38.28
C THR A 506 42.67 -1.58 38.82
N THR A 507 41.59 -1.10 39.43
CA THR A 507 40.53 -1.96 39.99
C THR A 507 39.27 -1.82 39.16
N ILE A 508 38.70 -2.93 38.70
CA ILE A 508 37.44 -2.96 37.95
C ILE A 508 36.47 -3.91 38.64
N GLN A 509 35.23 -3.46 38.90
CA GLN A 509 34.26 -4.21 39.70
C GLN A 509 32.86 -4.24 39.06
N ALA A 510 32.24 -5.42 39.04
CA ALA A 510 30.82 -5.64 38.74
C ALA A 510 30.14 -6.42 39.88
N GLY A 511 28.82 -6.35 40.00
CA GLY A 511 28.07 -7.04 41.05
C GLY A 511 28.41 -6.51 42.44
N TRP A 512 27.85 -5.36 42.79
CA TRP A 512 27.99 -4.73 44.11
C TRP A 512 26.65 -4.12 44.55
N GLY A 513 26.50 -3.92 45.86
CA GLY A 513 25.24 -3.50 46.49
C GLY A 513 24.59 -4.63 47.29
N GLU A 514 23.57 -4.28 48.09
CA GLU A 514 22.92 -5.21 49.03
C GLU A 514 21.82 -6.06 48.37
N GLN A 515 21.28 -5.63 47.21
CA GLN A 515 20.45 -6.47 46.34
C GLN A 515 21.21 -6.78 45.04
N LEU A 516 21.93 -7.91 45.02
CA LEU A 516 22.59 -8.45 43.82
C LEU A 516 21.60 -9.17 42.88
N GLU A 517 20.46 -9.60 43.42
CA GLU A 517 19.35 -10.21 42.70
C GLU A 517 18.14 -9.26 42.78
N VAL A 518 17.75 -8.67 41.65
CA VAL A 518 16.53 -7.87 41.52
C VAL A 518 15.84 -8.27 40.22
N GLU A 519 14.61 -8.78 40.31
CA GLU A 519 13.78 -9.08 39.15
C GLU A 519 13.28 -7.77 38.50
N VAL A 520 14.00 -7.30 37.48
CA VAL A 520 13.60 -6.11 36.67
C VAL A 520 13.02 -6.57 35.33
N GLY A 521 11.91 -7.31 35.39
CA GLY A 521 11.11 -7.75 34.24
C GLY A 521 11.76 -8.87 33.41
N ASP A 522 11.40 -10.12 33.73
CA ASP A 522 11.70 -11.38 33.02
C ASP A 522 13.18 -11.75 32.72
N GLU A 523 14.14 -10.82 32.78
CA GLU A 523 15.57 -11.08 32.54
C GLU A 523 16.45 -11.00 33.80
N MET A 524 17.09 -12.11 34.16
CA MET A 524 18.09 -12.18 35.23
C MET A 524 19.44 -11.59 34.77
N ARG A 525 19.76 -10.37 35.23
CA ARG A 525 21.03 -9.69 34.93
C ARG A 525 22.19 -10.21 35.77
N ILE A 526 22.81 -11.31 35.32
CA ILE A 526 24.05 -11.84 35.92
C ILE A 526 25.19 -10.81 35.76
N PRO A 527 25.81 -10.32 36.85
CA PRO A 527 26.84 -9.30 36.76
C PRO A 527 28.10 -9.77 36.01
N ARG A 528 28.74 -8.88 35.24
CA ARG A 528 29.89 -9.24 34.41
C ARG A 528 30.88 -8.10 34.16
N ILE A 529 32.13 -8.46 33.87
CA ILE A 529 33.14 -7.56 33.30
C ILE A 529 33.51 -8.07 31.91
N ALA A 530 33.50 -7.21 30.89
CA ALA A 530 33.89 -7.54 29.52
C ALA A 530 35.07 -6.66 29.08
N ILE A 531 36.23 -7.26 28.84
CA ILE A 531 37.44 -6.56 28.34
C ILE A 531 37.78 -7.16 26.98
N ARG A 532 37.57 -6.43 25.88
CA ARG A 532 37.60 -7.04 24.52
C ARG A 532 38.99 -7.41 23.97
N ASN A 533 40.07 -6.78 24.41
CA ASN A 533 41.41 -6.98 23.84
C ASN A 533 42.41 -7.55 24.86
N ASP A 534 42.69 -6.80 25.93
CA ASP A 534 43.84 -7.05 26.81
C ASP A 534 43.55 -6.69 28.27
N VAL A 535 43.95 -7.57 29.18
CA VAL A 535 44.10 -7.28 30.61
C VAL A 535 45.58 -7.24 30.95
N GLN A 536 46.07 -6.08 31.37
CA GLN A 536 47.48 -5.83 31.68
C GLN A 536 47.84 -6.26 33.11
N PRO A 537 49.14 -6.38 33.46
CA PRO A 537 49.56 -6.53 34.85
C PRO A 537 49.07 -5.36 35.72
N GLY A 538 48.94 -5.59 37.03
CA GLY A 538 48.47 -4.57 37.99
C GLY A 538 46.95 -4.41 38.07
N VAL A 539 46.19 -5.06 37.17
CA VAL A 539 44.72 -5.09 37.21
C VAL A 539 44.21 -6.03 38.33
N LEU A 540 43.16 -5.59 39.02
CA LEU A 540 42.31 -6.38 39.89
C LEU A 540 40.88 -6.35 39.34
N LEU A 541 40.35 -7.50 38.93
CA LEU A 541 38.94 -7.66 38.58
C LEU A 541 38.17 -8.25 39.77
N THR A 542 36.96 -7.75 40.03
CA THR A 542 35.99 -8.33 40.98
C THR A 542 34.63 -8.47 40.31
N VAL A 543 33.99 -9.64 40.41
CA VAL A 543 32.57 -9.82 40.05
C VAL A 543 31.85 -10.50 41.21
N ALA A 544 30.81 -9.85 41.76
CA ALA A 544 30.04 -10.33 42.92
C ALA A 544 30.93 -10.88 44.06
N GLY A 545 31.96 -10.10 44.43
CA GLY A 545 32.94 -10.43 45.46
C GLY A 545 34.11 -11.32 45.00
N ALA A 546 33.88 -12.29 44.11
CA ALA A 546 34.94 -13.13 43.57
C ALA A 546 35.97 -12.28 42.79
N SER A 547 37.27 -12.44 43.06
CA SER A 547 38.31 -11.50 42.61
C SER A 547 39.55 -12.18 42.02
N GLN A 548 40.11 -11.61 40.94
CA GLN A 548 41.31 -12.08 40.24
C GLN A 548 42.28 -10.91 40.02
N ARG A 549 43.54 -11.07 40.45
CA ARG A 549 44.62 -10.11 40.21
C ARG A 549 45.54 -10.60 39.09
N PHE A 550 45.87 -9.71 38.17
CA PHE A 550 46.68 -9.99 36.99
C PHE A 550 48.12 -9.54 37.22
N THR A 551 49.07 -10.48 37.11
CA THR A 551 50.51 -10.24 37.32
C THR A 551 51.31 -10.26 36.01
N ARG A 552 50.64 -10.57 34.89
CA ARG A 552 51.13 -10.58 33.51
C ARG A 552 49.98 -10.16 32.60
N GLN A 553 50.29 -9.81 31.35
CA GLN A 553 49.27 -9.57 30.33
C GLN A 553 48.51 -10.87 30.02
N GLN A 554 47.19 -10.77 29.89
CA GLN A 554 46.29 -11.82 29.42
C GLN A 554 45.39 -11.25 28.31
N VAL A 555 45.00 -12.10 27.37
CA VAL A 555 43.97 -11.77 26.38
C VAL A 555 42.64 -11.45 27.07
N GLY A 556 41.88 -10.55 26.46
CA GLY A 556 40.53 -10.18 26.84
C GLY A 556 39.52 -11.34 26.84
N GLY A 557 38.34 -11.06 27.38
CA GLY A 557 37.23 -11.99 27.52
C GLY A 557 36.09 -11.38 28.34
N VAL A 558 35.20 -12.26 28.79
CA VAL A 558 34.13 -11.93 29.73
C VAL A 558 34.35 -12.71 31.03
N TRP A 559 34.32 -11.99 32.15
CA TRP A 559 34.35 -12.51 33.50
C TRP A 559 32.96 -12.47 34.11
N ARG A 560 32.52 -13.57 34.73
CA ARG A 560 31.29 -13.67 35.52
C ARG A 560 31.59 -14.40 36.83
N GLU A 561 30.79 -14.14 37.85
CA GLU A 561 30.79 -14.98 39.06
C GLU A 561 30.03 -16.28 38.78
N LYS A 562 30.52 -17.40 39.33
CA LYS A 562 29.74 -18.62 39.56
C LYS A 562 30.38 -19.46 40.67
N ASP A 563 29.57 -19.99 41.58
CA ASP A 563 29.96 -20.95 42.62
C ASP A 563 31.10 -20.44 43.55
N GLY A 564 31.12 -19.14 43.84
CA GLY A 564 32.13 -18.42 44.63
C GLY A 564 33.40 -18.04 43.86
N LYS A 565 33.38 -18.06 42.52
CA LYS A 565 34.58 -18.01 41.67
C LYS A 565 34.35 -17.18 40.40
N LEU A 566 35.43 -16.57 39.91
CA LEU A 566 35.43 -15.95 38.58
C LEU A 566 35.56 -17.02 37.50
N LEU A 567 34.53 -17.16 36.68
CA LEU A 567 34.62 -17.84 35.39
C LEU A 567 35.09 -16.85 34.33
N TYR A 568 36.09 -17.25 33.55
CA TYR A 568 36.55 -16.57 32.35
C TYR A 568 36.06 -17.33 31.12
N SER A 569 35.39 -16.62 30.22
CA SER A 569 35.14 -17.06 28.85
C SER A 569 35.84 -16.12 27.88
N ALA A 570 36.67 -16.67 26.98
CA ALA A 570 37.21 -15.89 25.87
C ALA A 570 36.08 -15.30 25.01
N SER A 571 36.28 -14.07 24.53
CA SER A 571 35.33 -13.29 23.71
C SER A 571 35.64 -13.38 22.22
#